data_AF-A0A661DJE6-F1
#
_entry.id   AF-A0A661DJE6-F1
#
_cell.length_a   1.000
_cell.length_b   1.000
_cell.length_c   1.000
_cell.angle_alpha   90.00
_cell.angle_beta   90.00
_cell.angle_gamma   90.00
#
_symmetry.space_group_name_H-M   'P 1'
#
loop_
_entity.id
_entity.type
_entity.pdbx_description
1 polymer ?
#
loop_
_entity_poly.entity_id
_entity_poly.type
_entity_poly.pdbx_seq_one_letter_code
_entity_poly.pdbx_strand_id
1 'polypeptide(L)' 'TYPGDLGKRIFENVSKEAWAGWVQHQTMLLNEYRLSPIDPEHRKFLEAEMDKFFFSDEVSAKPDDYTAPK' A
#
# COMPACT_ATOMS: atom_id res chain seq x y z
N THR A 1 -3.81 12.85 6.99
CA THR A 1 -2.35 12.58 6.96
C THR A 1 -2.12 11.40 7.86
N TYR A 2 -1.68 10.24 7.34
CA TYR A 2 -1.38 9.08 8.18
C TYR A 2 -0.19 9.45 9.09
N PRO A 3 -0.36 9.54 10.42
CA PRO A 3 0.74 9.83 11.31
C PRO A 3 1.55 8.56 11.56
N GLY A 4 2.87 8.64 11.45
CA GLY A 4 3.81 7.54 11.73
C GLY A 4 4.71 7.19 10.55
N ASP A 5 5.78 6.43 10.83
CA ASP A 5 6.80 6.01 9.86
C ASP A 5 6.22 5.31 8.61
N LEU A 6 5.08 4.63 8.75
CA LEU A 6 4.39 3.98 7.64
C LEU A 6 3.92 4.98 6.58
N GLY A 7 3.32 6.10 7.00
CA GLY A 7 2.85 7.15 6.09
C GLY A 7 4.00 7.81 5.32
N LYS A 8 5.15 7.96 5.98
CA LYS A 8 6.37 8.47 5.35
C LYS A 8 6.93 7.47 4.33
N ARG A 9 7.01 6.18 4.70
CA ARG A 9 7.53 5.11 3.84
C ARG A 9 6.70 4.92 2.58
N ILE A 10 5.38 5.00 2.69
CA ILE A 10 4.46 5.00 1.55
C ILE A 10 4.72 6.23 0.68
N PHE A 11 4.78 7.42 1.26
CA PHE A 11 5.02 8.64 0.50
C PHE A 11 6.37 8.62 -0.26
N GLU A 12 7.41 8.02 0.33
CA GLU A 12 8.74 7.95 -0.26
C GLU A 12 8.91 6.81 -1.30
N ASN A 13 8.20 5.68 -1.16
CA ASN A 13 8.43 4.49 -1.99
C ASN A 13 7.26 4.15 -2.94
N VAL A 14 6.10 4.77 -2.76
CA VAL A 14 4.87 4.43 -3.49
C VAL A 14 4.50 5.57 -4.43
N SER A 15 4.48 5.28 -5.73
CA SER A 15 4.00 6.20 -6.76
C SER A 15 2.48 6.42 -6.67
N LYS A 16 2.00 7.56 -7.19
CA LYS A 16 0.55 7.87 -7.24
C LYS A 16 -0.28 6.78 -7.93
N GLU A 17 0.25 6.14 -8.97
CA GLU A 17 -0.40 5.02 -9.66
C GLU A 17 -0.55 3.79 -8.77
N ALA A 18 0.51 3.41 -8.06
CA ALA A 18 0.48 2.28 -7.14
C ALA A 18 -0.49 2.56 -5.97
N TRP A 19 -0.54 3.79 -5.47
CA TRP A 19 -1.52 4.21 -4.47
C TRP A 19 -2.95 4.12 -4.99
N ALA A 20 -3.23 4.51 -6.23
CA ALA A 20 -4.55 4.36 -6.83
C ALA A 20 -4.97 2.88 -6.93
N GLY A 21 -4.05 1.99 -7.32
CA GLY A 21 -4.27 0.54 -7.33
C GLY A 21 -4.59 0.00 -5.93
N TRP A 22 -3.84 0.45 -4.92
CA TRP A 22 -4.11 0.08 -3.53
C TRP A 22 -5.49 0.54 -3.05
N VAL A 23 -5.94 1.75 -3.39
CA VAL A 23 -7.30 2.21 -3.01
C VAL A 23 -8.38 1.30 -3.59
N GLN A 24 -8.23 0.83 -4.83
CA GLN A 24 -9.15 -0.13 -5.43
C GLN A 24 -9.09 -1.49 -4.72
N HIS A 25 -7.88 -1.98 -4.42
CA HIS A 25 -7.67 -3.23 -3.69
C HIS A 25 -8.25 -3.17 -2.27
N GLN A 26 -8.00 -2.08 -1.53
CA GLN A 26 -8.59 -1.81 -0.22
C GLN A 26 -10.11 -1.80 -0.29
N THR A 27 -10.70 -1.21 -1.34
CA THR A 27 -12.16 -1.21 -1.52
C THR A 27 -12.70 -2.63 -1.72
N MET A 28 -11.97 -3.48 -2.46
CA MET A 28 -12.32 -4.90 -2.61
C MET A 28 -12.25 -5.63 -1.27
N LEU A 29 -11.15 -5.48 -0.52
CA LEU A 29 -10.97 -6.08 0.82
C LEU A 29 -12.07 -5.65 1.80
N LEU A 30 -12.42 -4.36 1.81
CA LEU A 30 -13.51 -3.83 2.65
C LEU A 30 -14.85 -4.52 2.37
N ASN A 31 -15.18 -4.75 1.10
CA ASN A 31 -16.44 -5.40 0.74
C ASN A 31 -16.41 -6.91 0.97
N GLU A 32 -15.31 -7.57 0.60
CA GLU A 32 -15.19 -9.03 0.61
C GLU A 32 -15.10 -9.58 2.05
N TYR A 33 -14.27 -8.95 2.88
CA TYR A 33 -14.11 -9.31 4.29
C TYR A 33 -15.07 -8.53 5.21
N ARG A 34 -15.95 -7.69 4.66
CA ARG A 34 -16.85 -6.78 5.39
C ARG A 34 -16.12 -5.98 6.48
N LEU A 35 -14.93 -5.50 6.13
CA LEU A 35 -14.08 -4.75 7.06
C LEU A 35 -14.66 -3.36 7.28
N SER A 36 -14.47 -2.84 8.48
CA SER A 36 -14.86 -1.49 8.87
C SER A 36 -13.62 -0.70 9.27
N PRO A 37 -13.37 0.48 8.67
CA PRO A 37 -12.21 1.31 8.99
C PRO A 37 -12.27 1.91 10.40
N ILE A 38 -13.40 1.80 11.07
CA ILE A 38 -13.57 2.22 12.46
C ILE A 38 -12.89 1.22 13.40
N ASP A 39 -12.90 -0.06 13.03
CA ASP A 39 -12.38 -1.14 13.85
C ASP A 39 -10.84 -1.20 13.80
N PRO A 40 -10.14 -1.22 14.95
CA PRO A 40 -8.69 -1.24 15.00
C PRO A 40 -8.07 -2.57 14.54
N GLU A 41 -8.77 -3.71 14.64
CA GLU A 41 -8.28 -4.98 14.12
C GLU A 41 -8.28 -4.99 12.59
N HIS A 42 -9.36 -4.45 11.99
CA HIS A 42 -9.44 -4.28 10.55
C HIS A 42 -8.40 -3.31 10.01
N ARG A 43 -8.07 -2.24 10.74
CA ARG A 43 -6.97 -1.34 10.35
C ARG A 43 -5.64 -2.08 10.30
N LYS A 44 -5.30 -2.85 11.35
CA LYS A 44 -4.07 -3.64 11.36
C LYS A 44 -4.02 -4.64 10.20
N PHE A 45 -5.15 -5.26 9.86
CA PHE A 45 -5.25 -6.15 8.70
C PHE A 45 -4.98 -5.39 7.40
N LEU A 46 -5.65 -4.24 7.19
CA LEU A 46 -5.43 -3.41 6.01
C LEU A 46 -3.99 -2.89 5.93
N GLU A 47 -3.36 -2.56 7.05
CA GLU A 47 -1.95 -2.16 7.11
C GLU A 47 -1.00 -3.31 6.72
N ALA A 48 -1.29 -4.54 7.18
CA ALA A 48 -0.51 -5.71 6.81
C ALA A 48 -0.68 -6.08 5.32
N GLU A 49 -1.89 -6.01 4.79
CA GLU A 49 -2.14 -6.23 3.36
C GLU A 49 -1.54 -5.10 2.52
N MET A 50 -1.50 -3.87 3.02
CA MET A 50 -0.83 -2.75 2.36
C MET A 50 0.68 -2.95 2.29
N ASP A 51 1.29 -3.39 3.40
CA ASP A 51 2.71 -3.68 3.46
C ASP A 51 3.07 -4.79 2.48
N LYS A 52 2.25 -5.85 2.39
CA LYS A 52 2.41 -6.86 1.34
C LYS A 52 2.16 -6.31 -0.06
N PHE A 53 1.14 -5.50 -0.28
CA PHE A 53 0.82 -5.00 -1.63
C PHE A 53 1.95 -4.14 -2.21
N PHE A 54 2.61 -3.34 -1.37
CA PHE A 54 3.69 -2.44 -1.81
C PHE A 54 5.10 -3.01 -1.63
N PHE A 55 5.31 -3.86 -0.64
CA PHE A 55 6.63 -4.35 -0.24
C PHE A 55 6.76 -5.88 -0.24
N SER A 56 5.73 -6.64 -0.63
CA SER A 56 5.89 -8.08 -0.88
C SER A 56 6.81 -8.30 -2.09
N ASP A 57 7.63 -9.34 -1.96
CA ASP A 57 8.77 -9.69 -2.81
C ASP A 57 8.41 -9.87 -4.30
N GLU A 58 7.13 -10.05 -4.65
CA GLU A 58 6.67 -10.17 -6.04
C GLU A 58 6.79 -8.86 -6.85
N VAL A 59 6.87 -7.69 -6.19
CA VAL A 59 7.16 -6.40 -6.85
C VAL A 59 8.67 -6.05 -6.75
N SER A 60 9.47 -6.89 -6.11
CA SER A 60 10.93 -6.73 -6.09
C SER A 60 11.61 -7.20 -7.39
N ALA A 61 10.84 -7.73 -8.34
CA ALA A 61 11.26 -7.85 -9.74
C ALA A 61 10.98 -6.55 -10.51
N LYS A 62 11.51 -5.41 -10.04
CA LYS A 62 11.71 -4.27 -10.94
C LYS A 62 12.97 -4.57 -11.77
N PRO A 63 12.89 -4.61 -13.11
CA PRO A 63 14.08 -4.60 -13.95
C PRO A 63 14.91 -3.35 -13.63
N ASP A 64 16.22 -3.54 -13.64
CA ASP A 64 17.34 -2.66 -13.28
C ASP A 64 17.44 -1.30 -14.04
N ASP A 65 16.34 -0.67 -14.48
CA ASP A 65 16.41 0.41 -15.48
C ASP A 65 15.54 1.65 -15.16
N TYR A 66 15.73 2.26 -13.98
CA TYR A 66 15.29 3.66 -13.77
C TYR A 66 16.48 4.56 -13.45
N THR A 67 17.11 5.07 -14.50
CA THR A 67 18.03 6.22 -14.39
C THR A 67 17.23 7.51 -14.54
N ALA A 68 17.30 8.39 -13.53
CA ALA A 68 16.74 9.73 -13.63
C ALA A 68 17.63 10.59 -14.55
N PRO A 69 17.09 11.23 -15.60
CA PRO A 69 17.93 12.03 -16.49
C PRO A 69 18.30 13.37 -15.83
N LYS A 70 19.58 13.73 -15.94
CA LYS A 70 20.00 15.13 -16.03
C LYS A 70 21.14 15.26 -17.02
#